data_AF-A0A8C5UT86-F1
#
_entry.id   AF-A0A8C5UT86-F1
#
_cell.length_a   1.000
_cell.length_b   1.000
_cell.length_c   1.000
_cell.angle_alpha   90.00
_cell.angle_beta   90.00
_cell.angle_gamma   90.00
#
_symmetry.space_group_name_H-M   'P 1'
#
loop_
_entity.id
_entity.type
_entity.pdbx_description
1 polymer ?
#
loop_
_entity_poly.entity_id
_entity_poly.type
_entity_poly.pdbx_seq_one_letter_code
_entity_poly.pdbx_strand_id
1 'polypeptide(L)'
;MRAPEARPWPRPWAVGYVMLLLLLFRAAELVPRVRRQSGYTPDWPSLDSRPLPSWFDEAKFGLFVHWGVFSVPAWGSEWFWWHWKGEARPDFQRFMRDHYPPGFSYADFGPQFTARFFQPEEWANLFQAAGAKYVVLTSKHHEGFTNWPSPVSWNWNSQDVGPHRDLVGELGTALRNRSIRYGLYHSLFEWFHPLYLLDKKNGFKTQYFVRAKTLPELYDLVLSYKPDLIWSDGEWECPDTYWNSTEFLAWLYNDSPVKDEVVVNDRWGQNCSCHHGGYYNCQDKYKPQGLPDHKWEMCTSMDKLSWGYRRDMAMSDIAEESEIIAELVQTVSLGGNYLLNIGPTKDGLIVPIFQERLLAVGKWLSINGEAIYASTPWRVQFEKNTSVWYTSKGGDVYAIFLQWPGNGVLKLKSPVPTQLQR
;
A
#
# COMPACT_ATOMS: atom_id res chain seq x y z
N MET A 1 13.24 50.91 86.43
CA MET A 1 14.05 50.71 85.20
C MET A 1 13.44 49.52 84.45
N ARG A 2 13.07 49.71 83.17
CA ARG A 2 12.48 48.67 82.27
C ARG A 2 13.57 47.62 81.92
N ALA A 3 13.34 46.37 81.49
CA ALA A 3 12.22 45.71 80.79
C ALA A 3 12.30 44.16 80.99
N PRO A 4 11.29 43.37 80.53
CA PRO A 4 10.85 42.11 81.16
C PRO A 4 11.20 40.78 80.45
N GLU A 5 10.76 39.69 81.11
CA GLU A 5 10.88 38.25 80.84
C GLU A 5 10.53 37.75 79.42
N ALA A 6 11.24 36.70 78.97
CA ALA A 6 10.98 35.97 77.73
C ALA A 6 10.65 34.48 77.98
N ARG A 7 9.55 34.02 77.38
CA ARG A 7 9.05 32.63 77.39
C ARG A 7 9.74 31.79 76.31
N PRO A 8 9.94 30.47 76.53
CA PRO A 8 10.51 29.57 75.54
C PRO A 8 9.47 28.97 74.58
N TRP A 9 9.91 28.72 73.34
CA TRP A 9 9.14 28.28 72.17
C TRP A 9 8.81 26.77 72.20
N PRO A 10 7.62 26.33 71.75
CA PRO A 10 7.31 24.91 71.62
C PRO A 10 7.57 24.36 70.20
N ARG A 11 8.06 23.12 70.15
CA ARG A 11 7.95 22.19 69.01
C ARG A 11 6.85 21.16 69.35
N PRO A 12 5.98 20.74 68.41
CA PRO A 12 4.98 19.71 68.69
C PRO A 12 5.34 18.38 68.02
N TRP A 13 5.41 17.29 68.79
CA TRP A 13 5.39 15.91 68.28
C TRP A 13 4.50 15.06 69.20
N ALA A 14 3.78 14.10 68.58
CA ALA A 14 2.97 13.01 69.18
C ALA A 14 1.53 13.42 69.58
N VAL A 15 0.42 12.75 69.25
CA VAL A 15 0.10 11.45 68.62
C VAL A 15 -1.31 11.57 68.03
N GLY A 16 -1.60 10.93 66.89
CA GLY A 16 -2.95 10.88 66.33
C GLY A 16 -3.13 9.81 65.25
N TYR A 17 -2.65 8.59 65.50
CA TYR A 17 -3.11 7.40 64.78
C TYR A 17 -4.59 7.18 65.11
N VAL A 18 -5.44 7.15 64.08
CA VAL A 18 -6.84 6.65 63.97
C VAL A 18 -7.67 7.67 63.18
N MET A 19 -7.39 7.81 61.88
CA MET A 19 -8.32 8.27 60.83
C MET A 19 -7.61 8.34 59.45
N LEU A 20 -6.86 7.31 59.08
CA LEU A 20 -6.22 7.22 57.76
C LEU A 20 -6.33 5.82 57.14
N LEU A 21 -7.47 5.15 57.34
CA LEU A 21 -7.72 3.81 56.79
C LEU A 21 -9.05 3.69 56.02
N LEU A 22 -9.77 4.80 55.79
CA LEU A 22 -11.07 4.77 55.08
C LEU A 22 -11.21 5.76 53.91
N LEU A 23 -10.15 6.47 53.52
CA LEU A 23 -10.16 7.39 52.39
C LEU A 23 -9.08 7.12 51.33
N LEU A 24 -8.42 5.95 51.38
CA LEU A 24 -7.47 5.47 50.37
C LEU A 24 -8.02 4.32 49.50
N PHE A 25 -9.35 4.13 49.46
CA PHE A 25 -10.03 3.09 48.67
C PHE A 25 -11.08 3.64 47.68
N ARG A 26 -10.96 4.90 47.24
CA ARG A 26 -11.82 5.48 46.18
C ARG A 26 -11.08 6.42 45.22
N ALA A 27 -9.85 6.07 44.87
CA ALA A 27 -9.16 6.61 43.71
C ALA A 27 -8.36 5.49 43.04
N ALA A 28 -9.02 4.37 42.75
CA ALA A 28 -8.59 3.55 41.64
C ALA A 28 -9.09 4.30 40.39
N GLU A 29 -8.19 5.10 39.83
CA GLU A 29 -8.35 5.70 38.52
C GLU A 29 -8.90 4.64 37.55
N LEU A 30 -9.85 5.06 36.72
CA LEU A 30 -10.18 4.35 35.49
C LEU A 30 -8.94 4.32 34.61
N VAL A 31 -8.00 3.43 34.90
CA VAL A 31 -7.09 2.90 33.89
C VAL A 31 -8.02 2.14 32.95
N PRO A 32 -8.11 2.50 31.66
CA PRO A 32 -8.76 1.64 30.71
C PRO A 32 -8.09 0.29 30.86
N ARG A 33 -8.84 -0.72 31.29
CA ARG A 33 -8.39 -2.10 31.16
C ARG A 33 -8.22 -2.28 29.66
N VAL A 34 -6.99 -2.09 29.16
CA VAL A 34 -6.61 -2.58 27.86
C VAL A 34 -6.91 -4.06 27.97
N ARG A 35 -8.05 -4.47 27.40
CA ARG A 35 -8.28 -5.88 27.13
C ARG A 35 -7.05 -6.26 26.33
N ARG A 36 -6.16 -7.04 26.94
CA ARG A 36 -5.18 -7.80 26.20
C ARG A 36 -6.05 -8.58 25.22
N GLN A 37 -6.10 -8.14 23.96
CA GLN A 37 -6.81 -8.87 22.92
C GLN A 37 -6.25 -10.29 23.05
N SER A 38 -7.12 -11.26 23.30
CA SER A 38 -6.82 -12.63 22.92
C SER A 38 -6.31 -12.52 21.49
N GLY A 39 -5.07 -12.96 21.24
CA GLY A 39 -4.42 -12.78 19.94
C GLY A 39 -5.30 -13.27 18.79
N TYR A 40 -5.04 -12.77 17.59
CA TYR A 40 -5.75 -13.18 16.38
C TYR A 40 -5.49 -14.66 16.11
N THR A 41 -6.56 -15.45 15.97
CA THR A 41 -6.47 -16.86 15.57
C THR A 41 -6.36 -16.96 14.05
N PRO A 42 -5.76 -18.05 13.50
CA PRO A 42 -5.53 -18.21 12.06
C PRO A 42 -6.81 -18.60 11.30
N ASP A 43 -7.89 -17.83 11.50
CA ASP A 43 -9.18 -17.96 10.82
C ASP A 43 -9.73 -16.57 10.46
N TRP A 44 -10.44 -16.50 9.34
CA TRP A 44 -10.94 -15.24 8.80
C TRP A 44 -11.84 -14.43 9.75
N PRO A 45 -12.82 -15.03 10.46
CA PRO A 45 -13.60 -14.28 11.46
C PRO A 45 -12.75 -13.55 12.50
N SER A 46 -11.65 -14.15 12.97
CA SER A 46 -10.71 -13.49 13.87
C SER A 46 -9.89 -12.42 13.16
N LEU A 47 -9.27 -12.75 12.02
CA LEU A 47 -8.38 -11.85 11.29
C LEU A 47 -9.11 -10.60 10.78
N ASP A 48 -10.31 -10.75 10.23
CA ASP A 48 -11.14 -9.67 9.69
C ASP A 48 -11.71 -8.78 10.82
N SER A 49 -11.68 -9.24 12.07
CA SER A 49 -12.04 -8.41 13.23
C SER A 49 -10.98 -7.36 13.59
N ARG A 50 -9.79 -7.42 12.97
CA ARG A 50 -8.71 -6.47 13.22
C ARG A 50 -9.12 -5.07 12.75
N PRO A 51 -9.10 -4.05 13.63
CA PRO A 51 -9.37 -2.68 13.21
C PRO A 51 -8.35 -2.21 12.17
N LEU A 52 -8.83 -1.49 11.16
CA LEU A 52 -7.96 -0.83 10.20
C LEU A 52 -7.14 0.28 10.90
N PRO A 53 -5.80 0.29 10.77
CA PRO A 53 -4.95 1.39 11.18
C PRO A 53 -5.37 2.72 10.54
N SER A 54 -5.54 3.77 11.36
CA SER A 54 -6.11 5.05 10.90
C SER A 54 -5.28 5.72 9.81
N TRP A 55 -3.95 5.56 9.85
CA TRP A 55 -3.06 6.14 8.85
C TRP A 55 -3.44 5.71 7.42
N PHE A 56 -3.90 4.46 7.24
CA PHE A 56 -4.26 3.96 5.91
C PHE A 56 -5.55 4.61 5.44
N ASP A 57 -6.56 4.74 6.31
CA ASP A 57 -7.76 5.48 5.93
C ASP A 57 -7.46 6.95 5.66
N GLU A 58 -6.61 7.60 6.44
CA GLU A 58 -6.31 9.03 6.31
C GLU A 58 -5.42 9.38 5.09
N ALA A 59 -4.62 8.42 4.62
CA ALA A 59 -3.62 8.62 3.58
C ALA A 59 -4.21 9.02 2.21
N LYS A 60 -5.30 8.37 1.79
CA LYS A 60 -6.04 8.55 0.52
C LYS A 60 -5.29 8.36 -0.79
N PHE A 61 -4.03 8.78 -0.91
CA PHE A 61 -3.25 8.71 -2.14
C PHE A 61 -1.90 8.03 -1.90
N GLY A 62 -1.61 7.01 -2.71
CA GLY A 62 -0.32 6.33 -2.73
C GLY A 62 0.15 6.02 -4.14
N LEU A 63 1.41 5.62 -4.22
CA LEU A 63 2.05 5.23 -5.49
C LEU A 63 2.43 3.76 -5.48
N PHE A 64 2.18 3.09 -6.58
CA PHE A 64 2.67 1.74 -6.83
C PHE A 64 3.83 1.81 -7.80
N VAL A 65 4.84 0.98 -7.59
CA VAL A 65 6.00 0.89 -8.47
C VAL A 65 6.20 -0.56 -8.89
N HIS A 66 5.88 -0.87 -10.14
CA HIS A 66 6.20 -2.15 -10.78
C HIS A 66 7.55 -2.07 -11.48
N TRP A 67 8.54 -2.70 -10.86
CA TRP A 67 9.92 -2.65 -11.32
C TRP A 67 10.61 -3.98 -11.07
N GLY A 68 11.25 -4.53 -12.10
CA GLY A 68 11.89 -5.84 -12.05
C GLY A 68 12.60 -6.15 -13.36
N VAL A 69 12.95 -7.42 -13.57
CA VAL A 69 13.69 -7.86 -14.76
C VAL A 69 12.86 -7.67 -16.03
N PHE A 70 11.53 -7.74 -15.94
CA PHE A 70 10.62 -7.41 -17.04
C PHE A 70 10.79 -5.98 -17.59
N SER A 71 11.37 -5.04 -16.82
CA SER A 71 11.71 -3.69 -17.29
C SER A 71 12.90 -3.67 -18.26
N VAL A 72 13.60 -4.79 -18.46
CA VAL A 72 14.72 -4.93 -19.41
C VAL A 72 14.24 -5.06 -20.86
N PRO A 73 13.41 -6.06 -21.22
CA PRO A 73 12.84 -6.09 -22.55
C PRO A 73 11.96 -4.85 -22.80
N ALA A 74 11.26 -4.37 -21.76
CA ALA A 74 10.42 -3.18 -21.76
C ALA A 74 9.49 -3.15 -22.99
N TRP A 75 8.70 -4.21 -23.15
CA TRP A 75 7.80 -4.37 -24.29
C TRP A 75 6.57 -5.16 -23.86
N GLY A 76 5.39 -4.73 -24.29
CA GLY A 76 4.13 -5.39 -23.95
C GLY A 76 3.70 -5.14 -22.50
N SER A 77 4.28 -5.84 -21.53
CA SER A 77 3.97 -5.66 -20.10
C SER A 77 4.95 -6.37 -19.15
N GLU A 78 4.76 -6.19 -17.84
CA GLU A 78 5.40 -6.98 -16.78
C GLU A 78 5.10 -8.50 -16.85
N TRP A 79 4.11 -8.90 -17.65
CA TRP A 79 3.80 -10.30 -17.97
C TRP A 79 4.65 -10.88 -19.12
N PHE A 80 5.71 -10.17 -19.54
CA PHE A 80 6.55 -10.55 -20.68
C PHE A 80 6.95 -12.03 -20.70
N TRP A 81 7.45 -12.56 -19.57
CA TRP A 81 7.92 -13.95 -19.52
C TRP A 81 6.77 -14.94 -19.74
N TRP A 82 5.59 -14.68 -19.17
CA TRP A 82 4.41 -15.50 -19.36
C TRP A 82 3.90 -15.44 -20.80
N HIS A 83 3.76 -14.25 -21.37
CA HIS A 83 3.33 -14.09 -22.76
C HIS A 83 4.30 -14.76 -23.75
N TRP A 84 5.60 -14.71 -23.45
CA TRP A 84 6.62 -15.36 -24.27
C TRP A 84 6.66 -16.89 -24.10
N LYS A 85 6.70 -17.41 -22.86
CA LYS A 85 6.95 -18.85 -22.61
C LYS A 85 5.72 -19.63 -22.19
N GLY A 86 4.81 -19.03 -21.42
CA GLY A 86 3.60 -19.69 -20.93
C GLY A 86 2.54 -19.79 -22.03
N GLU A 87 2.15 -18.65 -22.59
CA GLU A 87 1.15 -18.58 -23.67
C GLU A 87 1.75 -18.76 -25.07
N ALA A 88 3.06 -18.54 -25.20
CA ALA A 88 3.76 -18.58 -26.49
C ALA A 88 3.14 -17.68 -27.57
N ARG A 89 2.77 -16.45 -27.20
CA ARG A 89 2.11 -15.51 -28.12
C ARG A 89 3.01 -15.21 -29.34
N PRO A 90 2.47 -15.20 -30.58
CA PRO A 90 3.28 -15.05 -31.79
C PRO A 90 4.09 -13.75 -31.86
N ASP A 91 3.55 -12.64 -31.37
CA ASP A 91 4.18 -11.33 -31.32
C ASP A 91 5.38 -11.30 -30.34
N PHE A 92 5.25 -11.87 -29.14
CA PHE A 92 6.37 -12.02 -28.20
C PHE A 92 7.46 -12.97 -28.74
N GLN A 93 7.07 -14.05 -29.42
CA GLN A 93 8.04 -14.94 -30.08
C GLN A 93 8.79 -14.24 -31.21
N ARG A 94 8.09 -13.42 -32.02
CA ARG A 94 8.74 -12.59 -33.05
C ARG A 94 9.68 -11.57 -32.43
N PHE A 95 9.23 -10.83 -31.42
CA PHE A 95 10.06 -9.87 -30.70
C PHE A 95 11.36 -10.51 -30.19
N MET A 96 11.26 -11.68 -29.57
CA MET A 96 12.44 -12.40 -29.08
C MET A 96 13.38 -12.85 -30.19
N ARG A 97 12.85 -13.39 -31.30
CA ARG A 97 13.65 -13.80 -32.46
C ARG A 97 14.35 -12.62 -33.15
N ASP A 98 13.67 -11.48 -33.25
CA ASP A 98 14.13 -10.34 -34.04
C ASP A 98 15.13 -9.46 -33.27
N HIS A 99 15.11 -9.52 -31.92
CA HIS A 99 15.93 -8.64 -31.07
C HIS A 99 16.96 -9.35 -30.17
N TYR A 100 16.91 -10.68 -30.03
CA TYR A 100 17.81 -11.43 -29.15
C TYR A 100 18.42 -12.64 -29.85
N PRO A 101 19.65 -13.05 -29.46
CA PRO A 101 20.32 -14.17 -30.10
C PRO A 101 19.57 -15.51 -29.87
N PRO A 102 19.71 -16.48 -30.77
CA PRO A 102 19.20 -17.83 -30.55
C PRO A 102 19.70 -18.41 -29.22
N GLY A 103 18.82 -19.09 -28.48
CA GLY A 103 19.13 -19.68 -27.18
C GLY A 103 19.01 -18.73 -25.98
N PHE A 104 18.70 -17.44 -26.20
CA PHE A 104 18.45 -16.48 -25.12
C PHE A 104 17.30 -16.97 -24.22
N SER A 105 17.53 -16.94 -22.90
CA SER A 105 16.60 -17.31 -21.85
C SER A 105 16.15 -16.05 -21.09
N TYR A 106 15.07 -16.17 -20.30
CA TYR A 106 14.62 -15.02 -19.51
C TYR A 106 15.64 -14.61 -18.44
N ALA A 107 16.39 -15.57 -17.89
CA ALA A 107 17.43 -15.32 -16.90
C ALA A 107 18.57 -14.44 -17.45
N ASP A 108 18.81 -14.45 -18.76
CA ASP A 108 19.82 -13.61 -19.41
C ASP A 108 19.47 -12.11 -19.39
N PHE A 109 18.23 -11.75 -19.04
CA PHE A 109 17.85 -10.37 -18.73
C PHE A 109 18.31 -9.91 -17.35
N GLY A 110 18.51 -10.82 -16.39
CA GLY A 110 18.87 -10.49 -15.01
C GLY A 110 20.09 -9.54 -14.92
N PRO A 111 21.24 -9.88 -15.51
CA PRO A 111 22.42 -9.01 -15.50
C PRO A 111 22.23 -7.65 -16.21
N GLN A 112 21.21 -7.52 -17.05
CA GLN A 112 20.92 -6.30 -17.81
C GLN A 112 19.97 -5.34 -17.05
N PHE A 113 19.34 -5.82 -15.97
CA PHE A 113 18.62 -4.98 -15.02
C PHE A 113 19.65 -4.27 -14.13
N THR A 114 20.05 -3.05 -14.47
CA THR A 114 21.22 -2.42 -13.84
C THR A 114 20.90 -1.43 -12.74
N ALA A 115 19.68 -0.86 -12.73
CA ALA A 115 19.31 0.22 -11.82
C ALA A 115 20.33 1.38 -11.76
N ARG A 116 21.05 1.64 -12.86
CA ARG A 116 22.19 2.58 -12.90
C ARG A 116 21.87 4.00 -12.46
N PHE A 117 20.68 4.48 -12.77
CA PHE A 117 20.15 5.81 -12.45
C PHE A 117 19.12 5.77 -11.32
N PHE A 118 18.99 4.64 -10.61
CA PHE A 118 18.15 4.57 -9.43
C PHE A 118 18.78 5.37 -8.29
N GLN A 119 18.16 6.52 -7.99
CA GLN A 119 18.47 7.39 -6.88
C GLN A 119 17.26 7.42 -5.92
N PRO A 120 17.30 6.66 -4.81
CA PRO A 120 16.13 6.50 -3.93
C PRO A 120 15.67 7.83 -3.32
N GLU A 121 16.60 8.73 -3.02
CA GLU A 121 16.31 10.07 -2.51
C GLU A 121 15.58 10.95 -3.55
N GLU A 122 15.92 10.83 -4.83
CA GLU A 122 15.23 11.56 -5.90
C GLU A 122 13.82 11.01 -6.15
N TRP A 123 13.66 9.68 -6.12
CA TRP A 123 12.34 9.06 -6.17
C TRP A 123 11.47 9.51 -5.00
N ALA A 124 12.01 9.48 -3.78
CA ALA A 124 11.28 9.90 -2.59
C ALA A 124 10.90 11.40 -2.63
N ASN A 125 11.77 12.27 -3.18
CA ASN A 125 11.43 13.67 -3.44
C ASN A 125 10.28 13.81 -4.44
N LEU A 126 10.31 13.08 -5.55
CA LEU A 126 9.25 13.09 -6.56
C LEU A 126 7.91 12.61 -5.97
N PHE A 127 7.93 11.53 -5.21
CA PHE A 127 6.72 10.95 -4.60
C PHE A 127 6.12 11.88 -3.54
N GLN A 128 6.97 12.54 -2.73
CA GLN A 128 6.52 13.57 -1.81
C GLN A 128 5.89 14.76 -2.56
N ALA A 129 6.54 15.23 -3.63
CA ALA A 129 6.04 16.32 -4.46
C ALA A 129 4.72 15.97 -5.15
N ALA A 130 4.51 14.70 -5.50
CA ALA A 130 3.24 14.19 -6.02
C ALA A 130 2.11 14.17 -4.99
N GLY A 131 2.43 14.31 -3.69
CA GLY A 131 1.47 14.26 -2.59
C GLY A 131 1.25 12.85 -2.01
N ALA A 132 1.98 11.84 -2.46
CA ALA A 132 1.79 10.48 -1.98
C ALA A 132 2.04 10.36 -0.47
N LYS A 133 1.16 9.64 0.24
CA LYS A 133 1.30 9.35 1.68
C LYS A 133 1.86 7.96 1.96
N TYR A 134 1.78 7.07 0.98
CA TYR A 134 2.40 5.76 1.02
C TYR A 134 2.88 5.35 -0.37
N VAL A 135 3.87 4.46 -0.42
CA VAL A 135 4.41 3.88 -1.66
C VAL A 135 4.48 2.38 -1.51
N VAL A 136 4.05 1.64 -2.52
CA VAL A 136 4.14 0.19 -2.62
C VAL A 136 5.14 -0.18 -3.71
N LEU A 137 6.23 -0.86 -3.36
CA LEU A 137 7.20 -1.35 -4.34
C LEU A 137 6.99 -2.85 -4.57
N THR A 138 7.06 -3.31 -5.83
CA THR A 138 7.17 -4.75 -6.13
C THR A 138 8.47 -5.30 -5.54
N SER A 139 8.38 -5.94 -4.38
CA SER A 139 9.51 -6.68 -3.80
C SER A 139 9.83 -7.89 -4.69
N LYS A 140 8.79 -8.62 -5.12
CA LYS A 140 8.83 -9.75 -6.03
C LYS A 140 7.57 -9.76 -6.89
N HIS A 141 7.71 -9.84 -8.21
CA HIS A 141 6.60 -10.09 -9.14
C HIS A 141 6.55 -11.58 -9.55
N HIS A 142 5.58 -11.97 -10.40
CA HIS A 142 5.37 -13.37 -10.82
C HIS A 142 6.58 -14.04 -11.51
N GLU A 143 7.56 -13.25 -11.96
CA GLU A 143 8.83 -13.74 -12.49
C GLU A 143 9.79 -14.28 -11.42
N GLY A 144 9.48 -14.07 -10.14
CA GLY A 144 10.26 -14.58 -9.00
C GLY A 144 11.54 -13.84 -8.69
N PHE A 145 11.92 -12.83 -9.48
CA PHE A 145 13.08 -11.99 -9.19
C PHE A 145 12.78 -11.10 -7.99
N THR A 146 13.65 -11.13 -6.99
CA THR A 146 13.49 -10.33 -5.76
C THR A 146 14.35 -9.06 -5.82
N ASN A 147 13.76 -7.90 -5.55
CA ASN A 147 14.44 -6.59 -5.50
C ASN A 147 15.19 -6.34 -4.18
N TRP A 148 15.42 -7.41 -3.41
CA TRP A 148 16.14 -7.40 -2.14
C TRP A 148 16.92 -8.72 -2.02
N PRO A 149 17.96 -8.81 -1.17
CA PRO A 149 18.77 -10.02 -0.99
C PRO A 149 18.03 -11.11 -0.20
N SER A 150 16.93 -11.63 -0.74
CA SER A 150 16.16 -12.71 -0.11
C SER A 150 17.04 -13.93 0.17
N PRO A 151 17.01 -14.50 1.39
CA PRO A 151 17.82 -15.66 1.76
C PRO A 151 17.45 -16.93 0.99
N VAL A 152 16.29 -16.96 0.32
CA VAL A 152 15.80 -18.10 -0.47
C VAL A 152 15.68 -17.78 -1.98
N SER A 153 16.28 -16.67 -2.42
CA SER A 153 16.37 -16.25 -3.83
C SER A 153 17.81 -16.11 -4.31
N TRP A 154 18.73 -16.89 -3.75
CA TRP A 154 20.13 -16.83 -4.12
C TRP A 154 20.30 -16.92 -5.66
N ASN A 155 21.10 -16.00 -6.22
CA ASN A 155 21.36 -15.85 -7.66
C ASN A 155 20.12 -15.51 -8.53
N TRP A 156 19.01 -15.08 -7.92
CA TRP A 156 17.83 -14.52 -8.62
C TRP A 156 17.24 -13.35 -7.82
N ASN A 157 18.12 -12.41 -7.48
CA ASN A 157 17.81 -11.19 -6.74
C ASN A 157 18.73 -10.02 -7.12
N SER A 158 18.33 -8.80 -6.78
CA SER A 158 19.04 -7.56 -7.17
C SER A 158 20.40 -7.35 -6.52
N GLN A 159 20.71 -8.04 -5.42
CA GLN A 159 22.01 -7.98 -4.76
C GLN A 159 23.02 -8.92 -5.43
N ASP A 160 22.57 -10.10 -5.83
CA ASP A 160 23.42 -11.11 -6.47
C ASP A 160 23.61 -10.86 -7.96
N VAL A 161 22.57 -10.36 -8.65
CA VAL A 161 22.54 -10.22 -10.11
C VAL A 161 22.04 -8.83 -10.52
N GLY A 162 22.73 -8.20 -11.47
CA GLY A 162 22.32 -6.93 -12.06
C GLY A 162 22.78 -5.73 -11.24
N PRO A 163 21.93 -5.11 -10.39
CA PRO A 163 22.27 -3.87 -9.68
C PRO A 163 23.35 -4.01 -8.60
N HIS A 164 23.49 -5.20 -8.01
CA HIS A 164 24.27 -5.46 -6.81
C HIS A 164 23.88 -4.59 -5.60
N ARG A 165 22.57 -4.36 -5.45
CA ARG A 165 21.97 -3.45 -4.47
C ARG A 165 20.70 -4.04 -3.84
N ASP A 166 20.46 -3.68 -2.59
CA ASP A 166 19.18 -3.88 -1.91
C ASP A 166 18.22 -2.73 -2.25
N LEU A 167 17.48 -2.88 -3.35
CA LEU A 167 16.61 -1.81 -3.87
C LEU A 167 15.42 -1.54 -2.93
N VAL A 168 14.91 -2.58 -2.27
CA VAL A 168 13.84 -2.47 -1.27
C VAL A 168 14.31 -1.69 -0.04
N GLY A 169 15.46 -2.04 0.53
CA GLY A 169 16.01 -1.36 1.70
C GLY A 169 16.37 0.09 1.45
N GLU A 170 17.00 0.37 0.31
CA GLU A 170 17.41 1.72 -0.08
C GLU A 170 16.20 2.65 -0.31
N LEU A 171 15.16 2.21 -1.03
CA LEU A 171 13.95 3.02 -1.21
C LEU A 171 13.21 3.22 0.11
N GLY A 172 13.04 2.15 0.90
CA GLY A 172 12.34 2.23 2.18
C GLY A 172 12.98 3.22 3.15
N THR A 173 14.31 3.33 3.15
CA THR A 173 15.04 4.32 3.95
C THR A 173 14.74 5.75 3.48
N ALA A 174 14.82 6.01 2.17
CA ALA A 174 14.57 7.35 1.60
C ALA A 174 13.13 7.84 1.82
N LEU A 175 12.14 6.94 1.77
CA LEU A 175 10.74 7.27 2.00
C LEU A 175 10.44 7.62 3.46
N ARG A 176 10.99 6.84 4.40
CA ARG A 176 10.81 7.09 5.84
C ARG A 176 11.43 8.41 6.29
N ASN A 177 12.55 8.80 5.69
CA ASN A 177 13.17 10.12 5.90
C ASN A 177 12.24 11.29 5.51
N ARG A 178 11.16 11.04 4.76
CA ARG A 178 10.14 12.00 4.33
C ARG A 178 8.76 11.75 4.92
N SER A 179 8.67 10.89 5.93
CA SER A 179 7.40 10.49 6.56
C SER A 179 6.38 9.90 5.58
N ILE A 180 6.86 9.25 4.52
CA ILE A 180 6.03 8.48 3.59
C ILE A 180 6.02 7.02 4.08
N ARG A 181 4.81 6.46 4.24
CA ARG A 181 4.62 5.06 4.64
C ARG A 181 5.10 4.12 3.53
N TYR A 182 5.66 2.98 3.89
CA TYR A 182 6.29 2.08 2.91
C TYR A 182 5.65 0.70 2.91
N GLY A 183 4.98 0.38 1.82
CA GLY A 183 4.40 -0.92 1.52
C GLY A 183 5.25 -1.74 0.56
N LEU A 184 5.06 -3.05 0.63
CA LEU A 184 5.74 -4.01 -0.24
C LEU A 184 4.71 -4.91 -0.89
N TYR A 185 4.73 -4.92 -2.22
CA TYR A 185 4.02 -5.91 -3.00
C TYR A 185 4.82 -7.21 -3.06
N HIS A 186 4.13 -8.34 -2.91
CA HIS A 186 4.74 -9.65 -3.02
C HIS A 186 3.82 -10.62 -3.76
N SER A 187 4.28 -11.14 -4.89
CA SER A 187 3.57 -12.22 -5.55
C SER A 187 3.76 -13.55 -4.81
N LEU A 188 2.65 -14.18 -4.44
CA LEU A 188 2.61 -15.45 -3.74
C LEU A 188 3.18 -16.59 -4.59
N PHE A 189 3.06 -16.54 -5.92
CA PHE A 189 3.53 -17.57 -6.86
C PHE A 189 4.65 -17.09 -7.77
N GLU A 190 5.24 -18.06 -8.49
CA GLU A 190 6.23 -17.81 -9.53
C GLU A 190 5.93 -18.69 -10.75
N TRP A 191 5.76 -18.10 -11.93
CA TRP A 191 5.24 -18.80 -13.12
C TRP A 191 5.95 -20.13 -13.41
N PHE A 192 7.28 -20.14 -13.32
CA PHE A 192 8.11 -21.25 -13.77
C PHE A 192 9.01 -21.82 -12.66
N HIS A 193 8.75 -21.50 -11.39
CA HIS A 193 9.56 -22.05 -10.30
C HIS A 193 9.32 -23.56 -10.18
N PRO A 194 10.37 -24.41 -10.17
CA PRO A 194 10.22 -25.87 -10.21
C PRO A 194 9.35 -26.44 -9.08
N LEU A 195 9.48 -25.91 -7.86
CA LEU A 195 8.65 -26.36 -6.73
C LEU A 195 7.16 -25.98 -6.91
N TYR A 196 6.87 -24.79 -7.47
CA TYR A 196 5.49 -24.38 -7.71
C TYR A 196 4.85 -25.27 -8.78
N LEU A 197 5.58 -25.52 -9.87
CA LEU A 197 5.15 -26.44 -10.92
C LEU A 197 4.98 -27.87 -10.41
N LEU A 198 5.81 -28.31 -9.46
CA LEU A 198 5.68 -29.62 -8.81
C LEU A 198 4.40 -29.70 -7.98
N ASP A 199 4.14 -28.69 -7.14
CA ASP A 199 2.92 -28.63 -6.33
C ASP A 199 1.68 -28.56 -7.24
N LYS A 200 1.70 -27.71 -8.28
CA LYS A 200 0.65 -27.59 -9.30
C LYS A 200 0.37 -28.91 -10.02
N LYS A 201 1.42 -29.63 -10.45
CA LYS A 201 1.29 -30.96 -11.08
C LYS A 201 0.66 -31.99 -10.13
N ASN A 202 0.88 -31.84 -8.83
CA ASN A 202 0.28 -32.68 -7.79
C ASN A 202 -1.10 -32.15 -7.33
N GLY A 203 -1.70 -31.21 -8.05
CA GLY A 203 -2.99 -30.62 -7.71
C GLY A 203 -2.98 -29.86 -6.38
N PHE A 204 -1.85 -29.23 -6.05
CA PHE A 204 -1.63 -28.45 -4.82
C PHE A 204 -1.84 -29.23 -3.51
N LYS A 205 -1.70 -30.56 -3.55
CA LYS A 205 -1.76 -31.44 -2.36
C LYS A 205 -0.50 -31.38 -1.50
N THR A 206 0.57 -30.82 -2.04
CA THR A 206 1.83 -30.53 -1.36
C THR A 206 2.06 -29.02 -1.36
N GLN A 207 2.89 -28.53 -0.43
CA GLN A 207 3.20 -27.10 -0.24
C GLN A 207 4.73 -26.87 -0.24
N TYR A 208 5.47 -27.58 -1.10
CA TYR A 208 6.93 -27.46 -1.14
C TYR A 208 7.36 -26.04 -1.48
N PHE A 209 6.70 -25.43 -2.46
CA PHE A 209 6.99 -24.06 -2.86
C PHE A 209 6.69 -23.08 -1.73
N VAL A 210 5.52 -23.18 -1.11
CA VAL A 210 5.11 -22.27 -0.04
C VAL A 210 6.08 -22.33 1.16
N ARG A 211 6.49 -23.54 1.57
CA ARG A 211 7.40 -23.73 2.71
C ARG A 211 8.84 -23.32 2.42
N ALA A 212 9.33 -23.54 1.20
CA ALA A 212 10.72 -23.29 0.84
C ALA A 212 10.96 -21.90 0.25
N LYS A 213 9.91 -21.24 -0.26
CA LYS A 213 10.00 -20.01 -1.05
C LYS A 213 9.11 -18.90 -0.49
N THR A 214 7.79 -18.99 -0.69
CA THR A 214 6.86 -17.89 -0.41
C THR A 214 6.84 -17.45 1.06
N LEU A 215 6.66 -18.38 2.01
CA LEU A 215 6.60 -18.01 3.42
C LEU A 215 7.94 -17.46 3.93
N PRO A 216 9.10 -18.14 3.74
CA PRO A 216 10.38 -17.58 4.16
C PRO A 216 10.63 -16.15 3.66
N GLU A 217 10.25 -15.85 2.40
CA GLU A 217 10.33 -14.49 1.84
C GLU A 217 9.42 -13.50 2.57
N LEU A 218 8.16 -13.85 2.82
CA LEU A 218 7.23 -12.98 3.53
C LEU A 218 7.69 -12.67 4.96
N TYR A 219 8.18 -13.68 5.69
CA TYR A 219 8.74 -13.47 7.04
C TYR A 219 10.00 -12.59 7.00
N ASP A 220 10.92 -12.86 6.07
CA ASP A 220 12.13 -12.06 5.90
C ASP A 220 11.81 -10.61 5.55
N LEU A 221 10.90 -10.36 4.60
CA LEU A 221 10.46 -9.02 4.23
C LEU A 221 9.94 -8.22 5.43
N VAL A 222 9.11 -8.86 6.27
CA VAL A 222 8.53 -8.22 7.45
C VAL A 222 9.59 -7.91 8.50
N LEU A 223 10.48 -8.86 8.79
CA LEU A 223 11.51 -8.72 9.82
C LEU A 223 12.58 -7.69 9.42
N SER A 224 13.05 -7.79 8.17
CA SER A 224 14.12 -6.97 7.61
C SER A 224 13.65 -5.55 7.36
N TYR A 225 12.51 -5.38 6.67
CA TYR A 225 12.08 -4.06 6.19
C TYR A 225 10.96 -3.41 6.96
N LYS A 226 10.22 -4.14 7.81
CA LYS A 226 9.12 -3.60 8.62
C LYS A 226 8.14 -2.75 7.78
N PRO A 227 7.51 -3.33 6.74
CA PRO A 227 6.60 -2.59 5.88
C PRO A 227 5.34 -2.17 6.64
N ASP A 228 4.82 -0.99 6.32
CA ASP A 228 3.52 -0.50 6.79
C ASP A 228 2.36 -1.21 6.05
N LEU A 229 2.62 -1.76 4.86
CA LEU A 229 1.61 -2.43 4.04
C LEU A 229 2.22 -3.66 3.35
N ILE A 230 1.51 -4.78 3.33
CA ILE A 230 1.83 -5.94 2.49
C ILE A 230 0.73 -6.12 1.45
N TRP A 231 1.10 -5.96 0.18
CA TRP A 231 0.19 -6.10 -0.95
C TRP A 231 0.43 -7.46 -1.61
N SER A 232 -0.35 -8.48 -1.28
CA SER A 232 -0.19 -9.81 -1.86
C SER A 232 -0.88 -9.91 -3.23
N ASP A 233 -0.42 -10.83 -4.07
CA ASP A 233 -1.00 -11.08 -5.40
C ASP A 233 -0.62 -12.47 -5.90
N GLY A 234 -1.23 -12.96 -6.97
CA GLY A 234 -0.84 -14.27 -7.52
C GLY A 234 -1.42 -15.47 -6.77
N GLU A 235 -2.43 -15.22 -5.96
CA GLU A 235 -3.12 -16.17 -5.11
C GLU A 235 -4.13 -17.04 -5.87
N TRP A 236 -4.57 -16.59 -7.05
CA TRP A 236 -5.80 -17.04 -7.73
C TRP A 236 -5.86 -18.53 -8.08
N GLU A 237 -4.72 -19.25 -8.14
CA GLU A 237 -4.72 -20.69 -8.45
C GLU A 237 -5.00 -21.59 -7.24
N CYS A 238 -4.92 -21.06 -6.01
CA CYS A 238 -5.00 -21.89 -4.80
C CYS A 238 -5.74 -21.21 -3.65
N PRO A 239 -6.40 -21.99 -2.77
CA PRO A 239 -7.01 -21.44 -1.56
C PRO A 239 -5.95 -20.91 -0.58
N ASP A 240 -6.39 -20.08 0.37
CA ASP A 240 -5.59 -19.55 1.48
C ASP A 240 -4.92 -20.65 2.32
N THR A 241 -5.53 -21.83 2.40
CA THR A 241 -4.96 -23.01 3.06
C THR A 241 -3.71 -23.55 2.37
N TYR A 242 -3.60 -23.49 1.04
CA TYR A 242 -2.37 -23.86 0.33
C TYR A 242 -1.27 -22.83 0.57
N TRP A 243 -1.61 -21.53 0.52
CA TRP A 243 -0.67 -20.44 0.78
C TRP A 243 -0.25 -20.31 2.24
N ASN A 244 -1.00 -20.97 3.15
CA ASN A 244 -0.86 -20.82 4.59
C ASN A 244 -1.04 -19.37 5.05
N SER A 245 -1.94 -18.65 4.38
CA SER A 245 -2.08 -17.20 4.54
C SER A 245 -2.61 -16.82 5.92
N THR A 246 -3.61 -17.53 6.45
CA THR A 246 -4.21 -17.18 7.74
C THR A 246 -3.24 -17.36 8.90
N GLU A 247 -2.36 -18.37 8.85
CA GLU A 247 -1.27 -18.57 9.82
C GLU A 247 -0.25 -17.43 9.74
N PHE A 248 0.15 -17.03 8.54
CA PHE A 248 1.04 -15.88 8.34
C PHE A 248 0.42 -14.58 8.87
N LEU A 249 -0.85 -14.31 8.55
CA LEU A 249 -1.56 -13.10 8.98
C LEU A 249 -1.77 -13.09 10.52
N ALA A 250 -2.07 -14.23 11.13
CA ALA A 250 -2.16 -14.33 12.59
C ALA A 250 -0.81 -13.98 13.24
N TRP A 251 0.30 -14.53 12.74
CA TRP A 251 1.64 -14.13 13.20
C TRP A 251 1.90 -12.64 12.96
N LEU A 252 1.55 -12.13 11.78
CA LEU A 252 1.74 -10.73 11.40
C LEU A 252 1.07 -9.79 12.40
N TYR A 253 -0.13 -10.11 12.86
CA TYR A 253 -0.91 -9.27 13.78
C TYR A 253 -0.64 -9.52 15.26
N ASN A 254 -0.01 -10.64 15.63
CA ASN A 254 0.28 -10.95 17.03
C ASN A 254 1.72 -10.65 17.44
N ASP A 255 2.68 -11.05 16.59
CA ASP A 255 4.07 -11.24 16.99
C ASP A 255 5.06 -10.43 16.15
N SER A 256 4.67 -9.99 14.95
CA SER A 256 5.56 -9.24 14.08
C SER A 256 5.93 -7.85 14.66
N PRO A 257 7.06 -7.25 14.22
CA PRO A 257 7.45 -5.90 14.63
C PRO A 257 6.54 -4.78 14.09
N VAL A 258 5.59 -5.10 13.21
CA VAL A 258 4.70 -4.12 12.55
C VAL A 258 3.22 -4.34 12.89
N LYS A 259 2.92 -5.25 13.82
CA LYS A 259 1.56 -5.70 14.16
C LYS A 259 0.55 -4.59 14.47
N ASP A 260 1.02 -3.48 15.03
CA ASP A 260 0.17 -2.36 15.44
C ASP A 260 -0.27 -1.48 14.25
N GLU A 261 0.50 -1.47 13.16
CA GLU A 261 0.33 -0.48 12.08
C GLU A 261 0.14 -1.13 10.70
N VAL A 262 0.56 -2.39 10.51
CA VAL A 262 0.56 -3.04 9.20
C VAL A 262 -0.86 -3.20 8.63
N VAL A 263 -1.00 -3.03 7.33
CA VAL A 263 -2.24 -3.33 6.58
C VAL A 263 -1.98 -4.33 5.46
N VAL A 264 -3.00 -5.10 5.10
CA VAL A 264 -2.95 -6.07 4.01
C VAL A 264 -4.18 -5.94 3.13
N ASN A 265 -4.02 -6.19 1.83
CA ASN A 265 -5.13 -6.26 0.87
C ASN A 265 -5.91 -7.59 1.00
N ASP A 266 -6.77 -7.88 0.03
CA ASP A 266 -7.70 -9.01 -0.02
C ASP A 266 -7.27 -10.18 -0.92
N ARG A 267 -5.98 -10.25 -1.28
CA ARG A 267 -5.45 -11.23 -2.25
C ARG A 267 -4.62 -12.34 -1.59
N TRP A 268 -5.20 -13.01 -0.61
CA TRP A 268 -4.51 -14.01 0.21
C TRP A 268 -4.87 -15.47 -0.12
N GLY A 269 -5.74 -15.68 -1.10
CA GLY A 269 -6.17 -17.00 -1.56
C GLY A 269 -7.39 -16.89 -2.46
N GLN A 270 -7.74 -17.99 -3.11
CA GLN A 270 -9.03 -18.11 -3.80
C GLN A 270 -10.18 -17.71 -2.86
N ASN A 271 -11.13 -16.94 -3.40
CA ASN A 271 -12.29 -16.45 -2.67
C ASN A 271 -11.99 -15.48 -1.50
N CYS A 272 -10.76 -14.95 -1.39
CA CYS A 272 -10.46 -13.87 -0.44
C CYS A 272 -10.85 -12.48 -0.97
N SER A 273 -10.71 -12.27 -2.29
CA SER A 273 -10.98 -10.99 -2.91
C SER A 273 -12.43 -10.52 -2.68
N CYS A 274 -12.63 -9.28 -2.24
CA CYS A 274 -13.89 -8.73 -1.72
C CYS A 274 -14.52 -9.44 -0.50
N HIS A 275 -13.82 -10.37 0.16
CA HIS A 275 -14.38 -11.17 1.27
C HIS A 275 -13.55 -11.07 2.55
N HIS A 276 -12.22 -10.99 2.43
CA HIS A 276 -11.27 -11.08 3.53
C HIS A 276 -10.13 -10.07 3.35
N GLY A 277 -9.45 -9.71 4.44
CA GLY A 277 -8.30 -8.79 4.41
C GLY A 277 -8.58 -7.42 5.00
N GLY A 278 -7.52 -6.63 5.22
CA GLY A 278 -7.63 -5.33 5.91
C GLY A 278 -8.32 -4.25 5.09
N TYR A 279 -8.28 -4.37 3.76
CA TYR A 279 -9.03 -3.54 2.83
C TYR A 279 -9.25 -4.31 1.52
N TYR A 280 -10.26 -3.90 0.74
CA TYR A 280 -10.62 -4.58 -0.50
C TYR A 280 -10.04 -3.89 -1.72
N ASN A 281 -9.47 -4.69 -2.60
CA ASN A 281 -9.08 -4.30 -3.93
C ASN A 281 -9.99 -4.99 -4.97
N CYS A 282 -10.56 -6.16 -4.67
CA CYS A 282 -11.52 -6.93 -5.46
C CYS A 282 -11.01 -7.45 -6.82
N GLN A 283 -10.47 -6.56 -7.64
CA GLN A 283 -9.86 -6.83 -8.94
C GLN A 283 -9.06 -5.59 -9.37
N ASP A 284 -8.27 -5.74 -10.42
CA ASP A 284 -7.56 -4.60 -10.99
C ASP A 284 -8.53 -3.49 -11.42
N LYS A 285 -8.20 -2.24 -11.08
CA LYS A 285 -9.01 -1.06 -11.42
C LYS A 285 -10.44 -1.11 -10.88
N TYR A 286 -10.66 -1.83 -9.77
CA TYR A 286 -11.98 -1.91 -9.11
C TYR A 286 -12.54 -0.53 -8.76
N LYS A 287 -13.83 -0.35 -9.02
CA LYS A 287 -14.62 0.82 -8.63
C LYS A 287 -15.98 0.32 -8.14
N PRO A 288 -16.36 0.55 -6.87
CA PRO A 288 -17.67 0.14 -6.38
C PRO A 288 -18.77 1.02 -7.02
N GLN A 289 -19.97 0.45 -7.18
CA GLN A 289 -21.11 1.19 -7.76
C GLN A 289 -21.76 2.18 -6.77
N GLY A 290 -21.45 2.05 -5.49
CA GLY A 290 -21.95 2.88 -4.39
C GLY A 290 -20.98 2.83 -3.22
N LEU A 291 -21.34 3.47 -2.11
CA LEU A 291 -20.50 3.50 -0.91
C LEU A 291 -20.40 2.07 -0.31
N PRO A 292 -19.21 1.44 -0.29
CA PRO A 292 -19.02 0.15 0.34
C PRO A 292 -19.02 0.26 1.88
N ASP A 293 -19.27 -0.86 2.54
CA ASP A 293 -19.23 -1.02 4.01
C ASP A 293 -17.85 -1.37 4.56
N HIS A 294 -16.90 -1.69 3.68
CA HIS A 294 -15.52 -2.00 4.01
C HIS A 294 -14.55 -1.00 3.35
N LYS A 295 -13.40 -0.75 3.98
CA LYS A 295 -12.34 0.05 3.36
C LYS A 295 -11.89 -0.63 2.06
N TRP A 296 -11.61 0.15 1.04
CA TRP A 296 -11.14 -0.34 -0.24
C TRP A 296 -10.06 0.56 -0.84
N GLU A 297 -9.37 0.04 -1.85
CA GLU A 297 -8.31 0.73 -2.59
C GLU A 297 -8.51 0.51 -4.09
N MET A 298 -8.63 1.59 -4.85
CA MET A 298 -8.53 1.55 -6.30
C MET A 298 -7.06 1.48 -6.69
N CYS A 299 -6.64 0.34 -7.23
CA CYS A 299 -5.33 0.18 -7.83
C CYS A 299 -5.43 0.34 -9.35
N THR A 300 -4.67 1.28 -9.93
CA THR A 300 -4.66 1.55 -11.37
C THR A 300 -3.27 1.96 -11.86
N SER A 301 -3.10 2.11 -13.17
CA SER A 301 -1.82 2.36 -13.81
C SER A 301 -1.83 3.62 -14.68
N MET A 302 -0.73 4.36 -14.64
CA MET A 302 -0.54 5.55 -15.46
C MET A 302 -0.40 5.21 -16.95
N ASP A 303 0.31 4.13 -17.28
CA ASP A 303 0.17 3.46 -18.57
C ASP A 303 -1.07 2.58 -18.53
N LYS A 304 -2.08 2.91 -19.33
CA LYS A 304 -3.38 2.24 -19.34
C LYS A 304 -3.29 0.76 -19.68
N LEU A 305 -2.21 0.35 -20.37
CA LEU A 305 -2.04 -1.00 -20.91
C LEU A 305 -1.08 -1.88 -20.11
N SER A 306 -0.29 -1.35 -19.17
CA SER A 306 0.68 -2.13 -18.39
C SER A 306 0.98 -1.52 -17.02
N TRP A 307 1.36 -2.38 -16.08
CA TRP A 307 1.93 -1.96 -14.80
C TRP A 307 3.45 -1.70 -14.92
N GLY A 308 4.18 -2.58 -15.62
CA GLY A 308 5.60 -2.42 -15.92
C GLY A 308 5.89 -1.36 -16.98
N TYR A 309 7.16 -0.96 -17.08
CA TYR A 309 7.58 -0.03 -18.13
C TYR A 309 7.61 -0.71 -19.50
N ARG A 310 7.02 -0.08 -20.51
CA ARG A 310 7.13 -0.50 -21.90
C ARG A 310 7.58 0.65 -22.81
N ARG A 311 8.54 0.39 -23.69
CA ARG A 311 9.12 1.38 -24.62
C ARG A 311 8.22 1.67 -25.82
N ASP A 312 7.28 0.78 -26.10
CA ASP A 312 6.31 0.86 -27.19
C ASP A 312 5.01 1.59 -26.80
N MET A 313 4.99 2.25 -25.63
CA MET A 313 3.85 3.09 -25.23
C MET A 313 3.69 4.33 -26.12
N ALA A 314 2.46 4.60 -26.53
CA ALA A 314 2.08 5.83 -27.19
C ALA A 314 1.49 6.83 -26.18
N MET A 315 1.47 8.12 -26.53
CA MET A 315 0.87 9.16 -25.67
C MET A 315 -0.61 8.89 -25.34
N SER A 316 -1.36 8.28 -26.26
CA SER A 316 -2.75 7.88 -26.06
C SER A 316 -2.94 6.82 -24.97
N ASP A 317 -1.88 6.07 -24.69
CA ASP A 317 -1.91 5.01 -23.70
C ASP A 317 -1.63 5.54 -22.30
N ILE A 318 -1.18 6.78 -22.17
CA ILE A 318 -0.87 7.40 -20.88
C ILE A 318 -2.11 8.15 -20.37
N ALA A 319 -2.48 7.91 -19.10
CA ALA A 319 -3.55 8.61 -18.42
C ALA A 319 -3.34 10.13 -18.47
N GLU A 320 -4.43 10.86 -18.73
CA GLU A 320 -4.41 12.31 -18.69
C GLU A 320 -4.42 12.82 -17.25
N GLU A 321 -3.90 14.03 -17.01
CA GLU A 321 -3.95 14.67 -15.69
C GLU A 321 -5.40 14.73 -15.15
N SER A 322 -6.35 15.13 -15.99
CA SER A 322 -7.77 15.25 -15.66
C SER A 322 -8.38 13.90 -15.27
N GLU A 323 -7.98 12.83 -15.95
CA GLU A 323 -8.41 11.46 -15.68
C GLU A 323 -7.89 10.99 -14.32
N ILE A 324 -6.59 11.18 -14.04
CA ILE A 324 -5.98 10.78 -12.76
C ILE A 324 -6.62 11.53 -11.58
N ILE A 325 -6.81 12.85 -11.71
CA ILE A 325 -7.46 13.66 -10.66
C ILE A 325 -8.92 13.24 -10.47
N ALA A 326 -9.64 12.98 -11.57
CA ALA A 326 -11.02 12.50 -11.50
C ALA A 326 -11.13 11.16 -10.75
N GLU A 327 -10.25 10.21 -11.06
CA GLU A 327 -10.23 8.91 -10.37
C GLU A 327 -9.88 9.04 -8.89
N LEU A 328 -8.92 9.90 -8.53
CA LEU A 328 -8.60 10.18 -7.14
C LEU A 328 -9.81 10.72 -6.37
N VAL A 329 -10.47 11.74 -6.92
CA VAL A 329 -11.65 12.37 -6.29
C VAL A 329 -12.79 11.37 -6.13
N GLN A 330 -13.11 10.63 -7.20
CA GLN A 330 -14.19 9.64 -7.20
C GLN A 330 -13.94 8.55 -6.16
N THR A 331 -12.72 8.03 -6.12
CA THR A 331 -12.29 7.00 -5.17
C THR A 331 -12.43 7.48 -3.73
N VAL A 332 -11.93 8.67 -3.42
CA VAL A 332 -11.96 9.23 -2.06
C VAL A 332 -13.39 9.58 -1.62
N SER A 333 -14.21 10.10 -2.53
CA SER A 333 -15.64 10.34 -2.26
C SER A 333 -16.42 9.07 -1.94
N LEU A 334 -15.99 7.92 -2.46
CA LEU A 334 -16.52 6.59 -2.14
C LEU A 334 -15.74 5.90 -1.01
N GLY A 335 -14.89 6.61 -0.28
CA GLY A 335 -14.20 6.13 0.92
C GLY A 335 -12.94 5.32 0.67
N GLY A 336 -12.53 5.18 -0.59
CA GLY A 336 -11.36 4.41 -0.98
C GLY A 336 -10.05 5.17 -0.83
N ASN A 337 -8.95 4.44 -0.97
CA ASN A 337 -7.64 4.98 -1.31
C ASN A 337 -7.37 4.82 -2.81
N TYR A 338 -6.68 5.77 -3.42
CA TYR A 338 -6.23 5.69 -4.81
C TYR A 338 -4.74 5.34 -4.83
N LEU A 339 -4.40 4.22 -5.45
CA LEU A 339 -3.04 3.71 -5.61
C LEU A 339 -2.67 3.76 -7.09
N LEU A 340 -1.86 4.75 -7.46
CA LEU A 340 -1.47 5.02 -8.86
C LEU A 340 -0.12 4.38 -9.16
N ASN A 341 -0.09 3.47 -10.13
CA ASN A 341 1.12 2.80 -10.55
C ASN A 341 1.94 3.57 -11.58
N ILE A 342 3.26 3.50 -11.41
CA ILE A 342 4.27 3.82 -12.43
C ILE A 342 5.21 2.64 -12.68
N GLY A 343 5.73 2.54 -13.90
CA GLY A 343 6.76 1.59 -14.30
C GLY A 343 8.10 2.30 -14.59
N PRO A 344 9.13 2.15 -13.75
CA PRO A 344 10.47 2.66 -14.04
C PRO A 344 11.20 1.80 -15.09
N THR A 345 12.15 2.41 -15.82
CA THR A 345 13.01 1.69 -16.79
C THR A 345 13.96 0.73 -16.08
N LYS A 346 14.58 -0.23 -16.80
CA LYS A 346 15.62 -1.12 -16.24
C LYS A 346 16.80 -0.41 -15.56
N ASP A 347 17.04 0.84 -15.91
CA ASP A 347 18.13 1.63 -15.34
C ASP A 347 17.65 2.45 -14.13
N GLY A 348 16.38 2.36 -13.71
CA GLY A 348 15.86 3.07 -12.54
C GLY A 348 15.37 4.50 -12.81
N LEU A 349 15.19 4.85 -14.09
CA LEU A 349 14.62 6.15 -14.47
C LEU A 349 13.10 6.07 -14.42
N ILE A 350 12.46 7.00 -13.69
CA ILE A 350 11.04 7.31 -13.90
C ILE A 350 10.99 8.23 -15.11
N VAL A 351 10.36 7.79 -16.20
CA VAL A 351 10.39 8.55 -17.46
C VAL A 351 9.71 9.92 -17.31
N PRO A 352 10.17 10.97 -18.04
CA PRO A 352 9.70 12.34 -17.82
C PRO A 352 8.18 12.52 -17.89
N ILE A 353 7.49 11.79 -18.77
CA ILE A 353 6.03 11.84 -18.85
C ILE A 353 5.36 11.35 -17.56
N PHE A 354 5.92 10.36 -16.88
CA PHE A 354 5.40 9.91 -15.59
C PHE A 354 5.68 10.92 -14.48
N GLN A 355 6.87 11.51 -14.47
CA GLN A 355 7.20 12.58 -13.52
C GLN A 355 6.25 13.78 -13.67
N GLU A 356 5.98 14.18 -14.91
CA GLU A 356 5.10 15.31 -15.21
C GLU A 356 3.67 15.06 -14.70
N ARG A 357 3.09 13.87 -14.94
CA ARG A 357 1.76 13.51 -14.42
C ARG A 357 1.72 13.49 -12.90
N LEU A 358 2.74 12.92 -12.26
CA LEU A 358 2.85 12.91 -10.80
C LEU A 358 2.92 14.32 -10.21
N LEU A 359 3.74 15.19 -10.80
CA LEU A 359 3.87 16.58 -10.36
C LEU A 359 2.58 17.39 -10.60
N ALA A 360 1.83 17.09 -11.66
CA ALA A 360 0.54 17.72 -11.92
C ALA A 360 -0.50 17.36 -10.84
N VAL A 361 -0.60 16.08 -10.47
CA VAL A 361 -1.43 15.61 -9.34
C VAL A 361 -0.98 16.28 -8.03
N GLY A 362 0.31 16.33 -7.78
CA GLY A 362 0.89 16.99 -6.60
C GLY A 362 0.55 18.48 -6.51
N LYS A 363 0.63 19.19 -7.64
CA LYS A 363 0.22 20.60 -7.73
C LYS A 363 -1.26 20.75 -7.39
N TRP A 364 -2.14 19.89 -7.91
CA TRP A 364 -3.56 19.92 -7.58
C TRP A 364 -3.82 19.63 -6.09
N LEU A 365 -3.15 18.63 -5.52
CA LEU A 365 -3.25 18.25 -4.10
C LEU A 365 -2.66 19.30 -3.15
N SER A 366 -1.69 20.10 -3.58
CA SER A 366 -1.14 21.19 -2.76
C SER A 366 -2.18 22.28 -2.47
N ILE A 367 -3.18 22.43 -3.35
CA ILE A 367 -4.27 23.40 -3.21
C ILE A 367 -5.51 22.73 -2.59
N ASN A 368 -5.87 21.55 -3.09
CA ASN A 368 -7.15 20.90 -2.78
C ASN A 368 -7.03 19.75 -1.76
N GLY A 369 -5.83 19.48 -1.25
CA GLY A 369 -5.55 18.32 -0.39
C GLY A 369 -6.34 18.29 0.92
N GLU A 370 -6.81 19.43 1.41
CA GLU A 370 -7.70 19.50 2.58
C GLU A 370 -9.02 18.73 2.37
N ALA A 371 -9.56 18.79 1.15
CA ALA A 371 -10.76 18.07 0.73
C ALA A 371 -10.53 16.57 0.51
N ILE A 372 -9.27 16.11 0.57
CA ILE A 372 -8.88 14.73 0.27
C ILE A 372 -8.35 14.06 1.54
N TYR A 373 -7.20 14.50 2.06
CA TYR A 373 -6.52 13.80 3.15
C TYR A 373 -7.36 13.81 4.44
N ALA A 374 -7.47 12.63 5.06
CA ALA A 374 -8.29 12.37 6.24
C ALA A 374 -9.79 12.73 6.08
N SER A 375 -10.29 12.90 4.85
CA SER A 375 -11.72 13.09 4.62
C SER A 375 -12.47 11.75 4.75
N THR A 376 -13.77 11.83 4.98
CA THR A 376 -14.69 10.70 4.95
C THR A 376 -15.74 10.90 3.86
N PRO A 377 -16.40 9.81 3.41
CA PRO A 377 -17.56 9.91 2.54
C PRO A 377 -18.65 10.76 3.18
N TRP A 378 -19.10 11.78 2.47
CA TRP A 378 -20.27 12.54 2.90
C TRP A 378 -21.56 11.75 2.62
N ARG A 379 -22.69 12.12 3.23
CA ARG A 379 -23.99 11.43 3.05
C ARG A 379 -24.46 11.29 1.59
N VAL A 380 -23.97 12.15 0.70
CA VAL A 380 -24.16 12.08 -0.75
C VAL A 380 -22.77 12.10 -1.39
N GLN A 381 -22.39 11.08 -2.15
CA GLN A 381 -21.04 11.02 -2.74
C GLN A 381 -20.91 11.84 -4.02
N PHE A 382 -21.98 11.99 -4.79
CA PHE A 382 -22.01 12.78 -6.02
C PHE A 382 -23.41 13.27 -6.38
N GLU A 383 -23.49 14.36 -7.15
CA GLU A 383 -24.75 14.87 -7.71
C GLU A 383 -25.07 14.16 -9.04
N LYS A 384 -26.25 13.54 -9.13
CA LYS A 384 -26.71 12.87 -10.37
C LYS A 384 -26.71 13.84 -11.56
N ASN A 385 -26.21 13.37 -12.71
CA ASN A 385 -26.10 14.12 -13.97
C ASN A 385 -25.20 15.37 -13.89
N THR A 386 -24.16 15.34 -13.03
CA THR A 386 -23.17 16.41 -12.92
C THR A 386 -21.75 15.83 -12.79
N SER A 387 -20.75 16.70 -12.75
CA SER A 387 -19.35 16.39 -12.48
C SER A 387 -18.93 16.64 -11.02
N VAL A 388 -19.90 16.77 -10.10
CA VAL A 388 -19.67 17.16 -8.71
C VAL A 388 -19.63 15.95 -7.79
N TRP A 389 -18.54 15.87 -7.04
CA TRP A 389 -18.28 14.85 -6.03
C TRP A 389 -18.11 15.49 -4.66
N TYR A 390 -18.39 14.74 -3.60
CA TYR A 390 -18.31 15.26 -2.24
C TYR A 390 -17.42 14.43 -1.34
N THR A 391 -16.77 15.12 -0.43
CA THR A 391 -16.12 14.55 0.76
C THR A 391 -16.52 15.39 1.97
N SER A 392 -16.28 14.87 3.17
CA SER A 392 -16.47 15.63 4.41
C SER A 392 -15.28 15.48 5.34
N LYS A 393 -14.99 16.50 6.13
CA LYS A 393 -13.96 16.47 7.17
C LYS A 393 -14.38 17.36 8.32
N GLY A 394 -14.49 16.79 9.52
CA GLY A 394 -15.05 17.51 10.66
C GLY A 394 -16.48 17.97 10.38
N GLY A 395 -16.74 19.27 10.50
CA GLY A 395 -18.04 19.89 10.19
C GLY A 395 -18.21 20.33 8.73
N ASP A 396 -17.16 20.24 7.92
CA ASP A 396 -17.12 20.81 6.58
C ASP A 396 -17.48 19.77 5.50
N VAL A 397 -18.12 20.26 4.44
CA VAL A 397 -18.46 19.49 3.24
C VAL A 397 -17.76 20.13 2.06
N TYR A 398 -16.95 19.35 1.35
CA TYR A 398 -16.23 19.79 0.18
C TYR A 398 -16.98 19.35 -1.07
N ALA A 399 -17.32 20.30 -1.94
CA ALA A 399 -17.87 20.03 -3.26
C ALA A 399 -16.77 20.16 -4.32
N ILE A 400 -16.38 19.04 -4.92
CA ILE A 400 -15.26 18.95 -5.85
C ILE A 400 -15.82 18.82 -7.27
N PHE A 401 -15.51 19.81 -8.11
CA PHE A 401 -15.99 19.89 -9.49
C PHE A 401 -14.90 19.40 -10.44
N LEU A 402 -15.17 18.32 -11.17
CA LEU A 402 -14.23 17.79 -12.15
C LEU A 402 -14.26 18.54 -13.49
N GLN A 403 -15.30 19.35 -13.71
CA GLN A 403 -15.44 20.20 -14.90
C GLN A 403 -16.01 21.55 -14.47
N TRP A 404 -15.34 22.62 -14.88
CA TRP A 404 -15.85 23.97 -14.66
C TRP A 404 -17.04 24.27 -15.58
N PRO A 405 -18.18 24.75 -15.07
CA PRO A 405 -19.34 25.04 -15.90
C PRO A 405 -19.08 26.26 -16.80
N GLY A 406 -19.33 26.11 -18.10
CA GLY A 406 -19.07 27.16 -19.09
C GLY A 406 -19.90 28.44 -18.89
N ASN A 407 -21.03 28.37 -18.19
CA ASN A 407 -21.86 29.53 -17.84
C ASN A 407 -21.45 30.21 -16.53
N GLY A 408 -20.43 29.70 -15.82
CA GLY A 408 -19.94 30.24 -14.55
C GLY A 408 -20.89 30.07 -13.37
N VAL A 409 -21.98 29.29 -13.48
CA VAL A 409 -22.97 29.10 -12.41
C VAL A 409 -22.91 27.68 -11.86
N LEU A 410 -22.58 27.56 -10.58
CA LEU A 410 -22.56 26.29 -9.85
C LEU A 410 -23.90 26.08 -9.14
N LYS A 411 -24.55 24.93 -9.36
CA LYS A 411 -25.79 24.56 -8.67
C LYS A 411 -25.55 23.28 -7.87
N LEU A 412 -25.53 23.40 -6.55
CA LEU A 412 -25.43 22.29 -5.60
C LEU A 412 -26.83 22.00 -5.05
N LYS A 413 -27.32 20.76 -5.14
CA LYS A 413 -28.69 20.40 -4.70
C LYS A 413 -28.70 19.78 -3.31
N SER A 414 -27.66 19.02 -2.98
CA SER A 414 -27.58 18.20 -1.75
C SER A 414 -27.16 18.98 -0.50
N PRO A 415 -26.24 19.96 -0.58
CA PRO A 415 -25.93 20.81 0.57
C PRO A 415 -27.10 21.74 0.89
N VAL A 416 -27.58 21.68 2.13
CA VAL A 416 -28.57 22.62 2.66
C VAL A 416 -27.82 23.55 3.61
N PRO A 417 -27.65 24.84 3.28
CA PRO A 417 -26.99 25.77 4.18
C PRO A 417 -27.86 25.93 5.43
N THR A 418 -27.23 25.92 6.60
CA THR A 418 -27.89 26.33 7.84
C THR A 418 -28.47 27.72 7.61
N GLN A 419 -29.80 27.89 7.75
CA GLN A 419 -30.37 29.23 7.73
C GLN A 419 -29.69 30.00 8.86
N LEU A 420 -29.01 31.09 8.53
CA LEU A 420 -28.55 32.07 9.51
C LEU A 420 -29.79 32.46 10.31
N GLN A 421 -29.89 31.99 11.56
CA GLN A 421 -30.78 32.61 12.54
C GLN A 421 -30.26 34.05 12.68
N ARG A 422 -30.91 34.97 11.96
CA ARG A 422 -30.69 36.41 12.07
C ARG A 422 -31.41 36.96 13.28
#